data_AF-A7B596-F1
#
_entry.id   AF-A7B596-F1
#
_cell.length_a   1.000
_cell.length_b   1.000
_cell.length_c   1.000
_cell.angle_alpha   90.00
_cell.angle_beta   90.00
_cell.angle_gamma   90.00
#
_symmetry.space_group_name_H-M   'P 1'
#
loop_
_entity.id
_entity.type
_entity.pdbx_description
1 polymer ?
#
loop_
_entity_poly.entity_id
_entity_poly.type
_entity_poly.pdbx_seq_one_letter_code
_entity_poly.pdbx_strand_id
1 'polypeptide(L)'
;MRNRKQKIKYILLLCVFSMFLIASCKRSETGKTVESKEVINAQWENAAHTPYGKYPELVTYTLGKIVGSNNANLPVKATYEDNAYTRYLKERLNIQNEDVLEGENSDSYEEAVQILMEDQQLPDLLVVKGRETVKELVRRGMVEDLTTVYEECTTERIKEMYQSYGEALLESATFDGRLYALPDAEVDHGASLLWLRKDWMERLGLSDPVTLEEGMEIIRQFVKADMAGNQETVGLAGSTDLVSENSGTYGLDAVFDQYHAKPSQWILNDQGNVVYGSVTEETKQALIYLHQLYVEGILDSNFLLRQQENLDTLLKEGKCGAIFGYWWAPNNPLSLSYSADRTAKWQPYLLTGNAATRTRTFQSYEDCLYVVVRKGYEHPEIVGKYVSTLFDYGRFEDQKQSDEINEYFSLNVDPTARPLNINVDYWDAIYRVQQNIQDVLDGKTQQSKLNGLEAAYYKICKSFLTGDVTTSNAWAAYTSRIQATGLLTKENLDENQPPLSLGSQKIKIPEELLEEEKNTFLQIIVGEKPPEYFDTFVKKWYENGGKALTQQADDSYKETMK
;
A
#
# COMPACT_ATOMS: atom_id res chain seq x y z
N MET A 1 55.96 54.21 17.90
CA MET A 1 56.81 53.00 17.84
C MET A 1 55.93 51.77 17.96
N ARG A 2 56.01 50.90 16.93
CA ARG A 2 55.63 49.46 16.88
C ARG A 2 54.18 49.09 17.23
N ASN A 3 53.35 48.84 16.21
CA ASN A 3 53.06 47.53 15.57
C ASN A 3 52.03 46.71 16.38
N ARG A 4 50.84 46.40 15.88
CA ARG A 4 50.59 45.71 14.60
C ARG A 4 49.33 46.20 13.88
N LYS A 5 49.55 46.61 12.62
CA LYS A 5 48.57 46.62 11.53
C LYS A 5 48.31 45.19 11.09
N GLN A 6 47.04 44.78 11.03
CA GLN A 6 46.45 43.88 10.02
C GLN A 6 44.94 43.75 10.28
N LYS A 7 44.21 44.82 9.98
CA LYS A 7 42.79 44.77 9.64
C LYS A 7 42.61 45.74 8.47
N ILE A 8 41.96 45.26 7.42
CA ILE A 8 41.65 45.85 6.10
C ILE A 8 42.26 44.96 5.02
N LYS A 9 41.42 44.07 4.49
CA LYS A 9 41.32 43.80 3.05
C LYS A 9 40.13 42.85 2.78
N TYR A 10 39.25 43.31 1.87
CA TYR A 10 38.17 42.60 1.18
C TYR A 10 36.79 42.51 1.86
N ILE A 11 36.17 43.67 2.07
CA ILE A 11 34.72 43.88 1.83
C ILE A 11 34.65 44.94 0.72
N LEU A 12 34.60 44.51 -0.54
CA LEU A 12 34.09 45.25 -1.71
C LEU A 12 34.38 44.39 -2.95
N LEU A 13 33.52 43.41 -3.23
CA LEU A 13 33.29 42.86 -4.56
C LEU A 13 31.95 42.11 -4.57
N LEU A 14 30.86 42.85 -4.36
CA LEU A 14 29.48 42.34 -4.41
C LEU A 14 28.59 43.20 -5.32
N CYS A 15 29.21 43.90 -6.27
CA CYS A 15 28.52 44.62 -7.32
C CYS A 15 29.21 44.29 -8.64
N VAL A 16 28.40 44.07 -9.68
CA VAL A 16 28.79 43.80 -11.08
C VAL A 16 29.05 42.32 -11.42
N PHE A 17 27.99 41.51 -11.37
CA PHE A 17 27.66 40.57 -12.47
C PHE A 17 26.15 40.26 -12.52
N SER A 18 25.30 41.24 -12.23
CA SER A 18 23.91 41.27 -12.70
C SER A 18 23.93 41.91 -14.09
N MET A 19 24.45 41.16 -15.07
CA MET A 19 24.44 41.60 -16.46
C MET A 19 23.02 41.40 -16.99
N PHE A 20 22.32 42.53 -17.10
CA PHE A 20 21.09 42.74 -17.82
C PHE A 20 21.00 41.87 -19.09
N LEU A 21 20.19 40.80 -19.04
CA LEU A 21 19.48 40.32 -20.22
C LEU A 21 18.28 41.26 -20.43
N ILE A 22 18.53 42.41 -21.06
CA ILE A 22 17.45 43.20 -21.67
C ILE A 22 17.04 42.40 -22.91
N ALA A 23 16.11 41.48 -22.72
CA ALA A 23 15.29 40.99 -23.81
C ALA A 23 14.58 42.22 -24.42
N SER A 24 14.92 42.54 -25.66
CA SER A 24 14.26 43.61 -26.41
C SER A 24 12.80 43.20 -26.65
N CYS A 25 11.90 43.64 -25.76
CA CYS A 25 10.46 43.55 -25.99
C CYS A 25 10.09 44.43 -27.18
N LYS A 26 9.94 43.82 -28.35
CA LYS A 26 9.30 44.45 -29.51
C LYS A 26 7.80 44.44 -29.25
N ARG A 27 7.25 45.58 -28.82
CA ARG A 27 5.81 45.79 -28.62
C ARG A 27 5.11 45.70 -29.98
N SER A 28 4.25 44.71 -30.18
CA SER A 28 3.25 44.71 -31.26
C SER A 28 1.93 45.26 -30.73
N GLU A 29 1.12 45.85 -31.61
CA GLU A 29 -0.11 46.61 -31.31
C GLU A 29 -1.30 45.78 -30.78
N THR A 30 -1.08 44.53 -30.37
CA THR A 30 -2.08 43.72 -29.66
C THR A 30 -1.42 43.19 -28.39
N GLY A 31 -1.88 43.64 -27.22
CA GLY A 31 -1.26 43.48 -25.90
C GLY A 31 -1.12 42.05 -25.35
N LYS A 32 -0.54 41.12 -26.12
CA LYS A 32 0.06 39.88 -25.62
C LYS A 32 1.57 40.00 -25.72
N THR A 33 2.25 39.88 -24.60
CA THR A 33 3.71 39.73 -24.54
C THR A 33 4.05 38.40 -25.20
N VAL A 34 4.73 38.42 -26.35
CA VAL A 34 5.25 37.21 -26.99
C VAL A 34 6.61 36.94 -26.38
N GLU A 35 6.71 35.90 -25.55
CA GLU A 35 7.99 35.43 -25.01
C GLU A 35 8.92 34.99 -26.16
N SER A 36 10.23 35.22 -26.02
CA SER A 36 11.18 34.81 -27.06
C SER A 36 11.36 33.29 -27.06
N LYS A 37 11.68 32.71 -28.23
CA LYS A 37 11.95 31.27 -28.38
C LYS A 37 13.03 30.75 -27.40
N GLU A 38 14.02 31.59 -27.08
CA GLU A 38 15.09 31.27 -26.13
C GLU A 38 14.56 31.07 -24.71
N VAL A 39 13.56 31.86 -24.29
CA VAL A 39 12.93 31.75 -22.97
C VAL A 39 12.06 30.49 -22.89
N ILE A 40 11.28 30.20 -23.94
CA ILE A 40 10.45 28.99 -24.02
C ILE A 40 11.33 27.74 -23.98
N ASN A 41 12.42 27.70 -24.74
CA ASN A 41 13.36 26.57 -24.72
C ASN A 41 13.99 26.39 -23.33
N ALA A 42 14.37 27.48 -22.65
CA ALA A 42 14.88 27.39 -21.28
C ALA A 42 13.83 26.88 -20.28
N GLN A 43 12.55 27.21 -20.48
CA GLN A 43 11.46 26.66 -19.66
C GLN A 43 11.27 25.15 -19.90
N TRP A 44 11.34 24.70 -21.16
CA TRP A 44 11.32 23.27 -21.51
C TRP A 44 12.49 22.51 -20.88
N GLU A 45 13.71 23.02 -21.02
CA GLU A 45 14.92 22.43 -20.41
C GLU A 45 14.81 22.38 -18.87
N ASN A 46 14.36 23.46 -18.25
CA ASN A 46 14.12 23.46 -16.81
C ASN A 46 13.02 22.47 -16.41
N ALA A 47 11.96 22.34 -17.21
CA ALA A 47 10.95 21.32 -16.97
C ALA A 47 11.58 19.93 -17.02
N ALA A 48 12.33 19.59 -18.07
CA ALA A 48 12.94 18.27 -18.26
C ALA A 48 13.84 17.80 -17.11
N HIS A 49 14.47 18.73 -16.39
CA HIS A 49 15.54 18.43 -15.41
C HIS A 49 15.22 18.88 -13.96
N THR A 50 13.94 19.13 -13.62
CA THR A 50 13.58 19.52 -12.25
C THR A 50 12.28 18.87 -11.77
N PRO A 51 12.11 18.62 -10.46
CA PRO A 51 10.93 17.95 -9.94
C PRO A 51 9.63 18.76 -10.12
N TYR A 52 9.74 20.09 -10.14
CA TYR A 52 8.58 21.00 -10.13
C TYR A 52 8.48 21.92 -11.35
N GLY A 53 9.42 21.83 -12.29
CA GLY A 53 9.39 22.67 -13.49
C GLY A 53 8.11 22.44 -14.30
N LYS A 54 7.26 23.45 -14.39
CA LYS A 54 6.02 23.41 -15.19
C LYS A 54 6.37 23.48 -16.67
N TYR A 55 5.76 22.63 -17.50
CA TYR A 55 5.92 22.72 -18.94
C TYR A 55 5.27 23.99 -19.47
N PRO A 56 5.91 24.69 -20.43
CA PRO A 56 5.36 25.93 -20.98
C PRO A 56 4.10 25.69 -21.83
N GLU A 57 3.90 24.47 -22.33
CA GLU A 57 2.70 24.02 -23.06
C GLU A 57 2.18 22.71 -22.47
N LEU A 58 0.91 22.39 -22.74
CA LEU A 58 0.28 21.18 -22.21
C LEU A 58 0.90 19.94 -22.84
N VAL A 59 1.52 19.11 -22.01
CA VAL A 59 2.03 17.79 -22.43
C VAL A 59 0.95 16.74 -22.15
N THR A 60 0.50 16.06 -23.20
CA THR A 60 -0.42 14.91 -23.08
C THR A 60 0.39 13.63 -23.22
N TYR A 61 0.14 12.64 -22.36
CA TYR A 61 0.81 11.35 -22.38
C TYR A 61 -0.20 10.21 -22.36
N THR A 62 0.04 9.18 -23.17
CA THR A 62 -0.80 7.97 -23.17
C THR A 62 -0.45 7.10 -21.96
N LEU A 63 -1.46 6.52 -21.34
CA LEU A 63 -1.34 5.75 -20.10
C LEU A 63 -2.07 4.42 -20.16
N GLY A 64 -1.40 3.36 -19.72
CA GLY A 64 -2.03 2.10 -19.35
C GLY A 64 -2.00 1.90 -17.83
N LYS A 65 -3.14 1.58 -17.21
CA LYS A 65 -3.22 1.36 -15.75
C LYS A 65 -4.31 0.40 -15.33
N ILE A 66 -4.14 -0.14 -14.12
CA ILE A 66 -5.20 -0.84 -13.39
C ILE A 66 -6.14 0.20 -12.77
N VAL A 67 -7.44 -0.01 -12.89
CA VAL A 67 -8.48 0.85 -12.31
C VAL A 67 -9.26 0.09 -11.22
N GLY A 68 -9.76 0.79 -10.20
CA GLY A 68 -10.53 0.16 -9.13
C GLY A 68 -12.01 0.03 -9.45
N SER A 69 -12.67 -0.94 -8.80
CA SER A 69 -14.12 -1.11 -8.91
C SER A 69 -14.90 0.14 -8.48
N ASN A 70 -16.16 0.25 -8.93
CA ASN A 70 -17.05 1.38 -8.59
C ASN A 70 -16.43 2.76 -8.92
N ASN A 71 -15.69 2.84 -10.03
CA ASN A 71 -14.99 4.06 -10.46
C ASN A 71 -14.10 4.64 -9.34
N ALA A 72 -13.36 3.78 -8.63
CA ALA A 72 -12.50 4.16 -7.51
C ALA A 72 -13.21 4.99 -6.41
N ASN A 73 -14.53 4.85 -6.25
CA ASN A 73 -15.36 5.69 -5.39
C ASN A 73 -15.24 7.20 -5.68
N LEU A 74 -14.85 7.58 -6.90
CA LEU A 74 -14.78 8.97 -7.34
C LEU A 74 -16.16 9.65 -7.20
N PRO A 75 -16.20 10.97 -6.94
CA PRO A 75 -17.45 11.72 -6.99
C PRO A 75 -18.16 11.52 -8.33
N VAL A 76 -19.50 11.47 -8.33
CA VAL A 76 -20.36 11.05 -9.48
C VAL A 76 -20.03 11.70 -10.83
N LYS A 77 -19.40 12.88 -10.86
CA LYS A 77 -19.03 13.59 -12.10
C LYS A 77 -17.56 13.48 -12.48
N ALA A 78 -16.72 12.93 -11.61
CA ALA A 78 -15.29 12.78 -11.85
C ALA A 78 -15.00 11.48 -12.60
N THR A 79 -14.00 11.55 -13.47
CA THR A 79 -13.49 10.41 -14.25
C THR A 79 -12.01 10.19 -13.95
N TYR A 80 -11.44 9.11 -14.45
CA TYR A 80 -10.01 8.85 -14.34
C TYR A 80 -9.12 9.92 -15.02
N GLU A 81 -9.65 10.63 -16.02
CA GLU A 81 -8.97 11.72 -16.73
C GLU A 81 -9.36 13.13 -16.22
N ASP A 82 -10.48 13.27 -15.52
CA ASP A 82 -10.96 14.53 -14.92
C ASP A 82 -11.35 14.35 -13.44
N ASN A 83 -10.34 14.40 -12.57
CA ASN A 83 -10.49 14.35 -11.12
C ASN A 83 -9.50 15.30 -10.43
N ALA A 84 -9.54 15.34 -9.09
CA ALA A 84 -8.69 16.25 -8.32
C ALA A 84 -7.19 16.06 -8.61
N TYR A 85 -6.73 14.82 -8.83
CA TYR A 85 -5.34 14.54 -9.14
C TYR A 85 -4.94 15.08 -10.53
N THR A 86 -5.74 14.79 -11.56
CA THR A 86 -5.42 15.21 -12.94
C THR A 86 -5.48 16.72 -13.08
N ARG A 87 -6.46 17.39 -12.47
CA ARG A 87 -6.55 18.85 -12.45
C ARG A 87 -5.38 19.50 -11.71
N TYR A 88 -4.97 18.94 -10.58
CA TYR A 88 -3.81 19.45 -9.85
C TYR A 88 -2.52 19.32 -10.66
N LEU A 89 -2.27 18.15 -11.26
CA LEU A 89 -1.10 17.92 -12.12
C LEU A 89 -1.10 18.83 -13.35
N LYS A 90 -2.27 19.05 -13.96
CA LYS A 90 -2.43 19.99 -15.07
C LYS A 90 -2.12 21.43 -14.66
N GLU A 91 -2.60 21.87 -13.50
CA GLU A 91 -2.32 23.22 -13.01
C GLU A 91 -0.85 23.40 -12.61
N ARG A 92 -0.24 22.40 -11.96
CA ARG A 92 1.12 22.50 -11.42
C ARG A 92 2.20 22.24 -12.45
N LEU A 93 2.03 21.24 -13.29
CA LEU A 93 3.04 20.77 -14.23
C LEU A 93 2.66 21.00 -15.68
N ASN A 94 1.40 21.27 -16.00
CA ASN A 94 0.89 21.33 -17.37
C ASN A 94 0.95 19.97 -18.08
N ILE A 95 0.60 18.90 -17.35
CA ILE A 95 0.50 17.55 -17.89
C ILE A 95 -0.94 17.03 -17.83
N GLN A 96 -1.30 16.14 -18.75
CA GLN A 96 -2.60 15.46 -18.80
C GLN A 96 -2.42 14.02 -19.28
N ASN A 97 -2.98 13.05 -18.55
CA ASN A 97 -3.07 11.67 -19.03
C ASN A 97 -4.18 11.53 -20.07
N GLU A 98 -3.94 10.64 -21.03
CA GLU A 98 -4.91 10.02 -21.93
C GLU A 98 -4.88 8.51 -21.68
N ASP A 99 -5.92 7.96 -21.07
CA ASP A 99 -5.96 6.57 -20.64
C ASP A 99 -6.34 5.67 -21.83
N VAL A 100 -5.34 5.00 -22.42
CA VAL A 100 -5.49 4.16 -23.64
C VAL A 100 -5.64 2.67 -23.32
N LEU A 101 -5.37 2.28 -22.07
CA LEU A 101 -5.60 0.94 -21.55
C LEU A 101 -6.03 1.02 -20.07
N GLU A 102 -7.21 0.50 -19.77
CA GLU A 102 -7.73 0.35 -18.41
C GLU A 102 -8.21 -1.09 -18.18
N GLY A 103 -7.99 -1.62 -16.98
CA GLY A 103 -8.56 -2.90 -16.56
C GLY A 103 -8.92 -2.92 -15.08
N GLU A 104 -10.17 -3.26 -14.76
CA GLU A 104 -10.66 -3.40 -13.38
C GLU A 104 -10.24 -4.75 -12.75
N ASN A 105 -10.04 -5.78 -13.56
CA ASN A 105 -9.57 -7.09 -13.13
C ASN A 105 -8.08 -7.23 -13.47
N SER A 106 -7.25 -7.49 -12.44
CA SER A 106 -5.79 -7.67 -12.56
C SER A 106 -5.43 -8.64 -13.69
N ASP A 107 -6.12 -9.78 -13.78
CA ASP A 107 -5.81 -10.82 -14.76
C ASP A 107 -6.03 -10.32 -16.20
N SER A 108 -7.18 -9.70 -16.45
CA SER A 108 -7.51 -9.16 -17.78
C SER A 108 -6.59 -8.01 -18.19
N TYR A 109 -6.15 -7.20 -17.23
CA TYR A 109 -5.19 -6.13 -17.48
C TYR A 109 -3.80 -6.70 -17.80
N GLU A 110 -3.35 -7.69 -17.04
CA GLU A 110 -2.08 -8.37 -17.28
C GLU A 110 -2.04 -9.04 -18.65
N GLU A 111 -3.12 -9.71 -19.07
CA GLU A 111 -3.26 -10.26 -20.43
C GLU A 111 -3.11 -9.17 -21.50
N ALA A 112 -3.77 -8.02 -21.31
CA ALA A 112 -3.66 -6.90 -22.24
C ALA A 112 -2.22 -6.33 -22.29
N VAL A 113 -1.54 -6.24 -21.14
CA VAL A 113 -0.12 -5.85 -21.08
C VAL A 113 0.77 -6.84 -21.83
N GLN A 114 0.53 -8.16 -21.73
CA GLN A 114 1.27 -9.16 -22.50
C GLN A 114 1.10 -8.95 -24.01
N ILE A 115 -0.13 -8.68 -24.47
CA ILE A 115 -0.40 -8.40 -25.89
C ILE A 115 0.35 -7.15 -26.36
N LEU A 116 0.30 -6.04 -25.61
CA LEU A 116 1.05 -4.82 -25.97
C LEU A 116 2.57 -5.05 -26.01
N MET A 117 3.08 -5.91 -25.13
CA MET A 117 4.48 -6.29 -25.08
C MET A 117 4.89 -7.18 -26.27
N GLU A 118 4.00 -8.05 -26.76
CA GLU A 118 4.19 -8.84 -27.97
C GLU A 118 4.15 -7.98 -29.24
N ASP A 119 3.21 -7.04 -29.30
CA ASP A 119 3.01 -6.13 -30.43
C ASP A 119 4.03 -4.98 -30.49
N GLN A 120 4.85 -4.82 -29.44
CA GLN A 120 5.81 -3.73 -29.27
C GLN A 120 5.17 -2.34 -29.29
N GLN A 121 3.95 -2.21 -28.76
CA GLN A 121 3.15 -0.99 -28.77
C GLN A 121 2.78 -0.58 -27.34
N LEU A 122 3.77 -0.19 -26.54
CA LEU A 122 3.49 0.35 -25.21
C LEU A 122 2.86 1.76 -25.31
N PRO A 123 1.99 2.16 -24.36
CA PRO A 123 1.71 3.57 -24.12
C PRO A 123 2.96 4.31 -23.62
N ASP A 124 2.93 5.63 -23.55
CA ASP A 124 4.06 6.44 -23.09
C ASP A 124 4.47 6.06 -21.66
N LEU A 125 3.47 5.94 -20.77
CA LEU A 125 3.62 5.43 -19.41
C LEU A 125 2.73 4.19 -19.23
N LEU A 126 3.25 3.19 -18.53
CA LEU A 126 2.51 1.96 -18.25
C LEU A 126 2.71 1.57 -16.78
N VAL A 127 1.62 1.32 -16.07
CA VAL A 127 1.65 0.68 -14.75
C VAL A 127 1.65 -0.83 -14.97
N VAL A 128 2.64 -1.53 -14.43
CA VAL A 128 2.75 -2.99 -14.53
C VAL A 128 2.82 -3.60 -13.14
N LYS A 129 2.34 -4.84 -13.02
CA LYS A 129 2.40 -5.61 -11.78
C LYS A 129 3.56 -6.61 -11.83
N GLY A 130 4.31 -6.66 -10.75
CA GLY A 130 5.36 -7.62 -10.50
C GLY A 130 6.69 -7.33 -11.20
N ARG A 131 7.77 -7.59 -10.47
CA ARG A 131 9.15 -7.38 -10.94
C ARG A 131 9.46 -8.08 -12.26
N GLU A 132 8.92 -9.28 -12.48
CA GLU A 132 9.25 -10.04 -13.69
C GLU A 132 8.72 -9.39 -14.97
N THR A 133 7.58 -8.69 -14.89
CA THR A 133 7.06 -7.91 -16.02
C THR A 133 8.04 -6.79 -16.38
N VAL A 134 8.58 -6.08 -15.39
CA VAL A 134 9.62 -5.05 -15.60
C VAL A 134 10.87 -5.68 -16.23
N LYS A 135 11.34 -6.80 -15.69
CA LYS A 135 12.51 -7.51 -16.20
C LYS A 135 12.38 -7.91 -17.67
N GLU A 136 11.21 -8.43 -18.06
CA GLU A 136 10.96 -8.82 -19.46
C GLU A 136 10.94 -7.61 -20.39
N LEU A 137 10.31 -6.50 -19.97
CA LEU A 137 10.32 -5.24 -20.71
C LEU A 137 11.73 -4.68 -20.89
N VAL A 138 12.57 -4.75 -19.86
CA VAL A 138 14.00 -4.37 -19.93
C VAL A 138 14.75 -5.28 -20.88
N ARG A 139 14.57 -6.60 -20.78
CA ARG A 139 15.22 -7.59 -21.66
C ARG A 139 14.87 -7.38 -23.13
N ARG A 140 13.64 -6.95 -23.42
CA ARG A 140 13.17 -6.59 -24.77
C ARG A 140 13.59 -5.19 -25.23
N GLY A 141 14.17 -4.38 -24.34
CA GLY A 141 14.59 -3.01 -24.65
C GLY A 141 13.42 -2.05 -24.87
N MET A 142 12.27 -2.31 -24.25
CA MET A 142 11.02 -1.58 -24.50
C MET A 142 10.81 -0.39 -23.55
N VAL A 143 11.61 -0.27 -22.50
CA VAL A 143 11.49 0.75 -21.46
C VAL A 143 12.75 1.62 -21.32
N GLU A 144 12.56 2.85 -20.84
CA GLU A 144 13.61 3.86 -20.71
C GLU A 144 14.44 3.71 -19.42
N ASP A 145 15.69 4.18 -19.45
CA ASP A 145 16.54 4.29 -18.25
C ASP A 145 16.10 5.53 -17.46
N LEU A 146 15.58 5.31 -16.26
CA LEU A 146 15.04 6.33 -15.37
C LEU A 146 16.06 6.81 -14.33
N THR A 147 17.31 6.38 -14.39
CA THR A 147 18.32 6.72 -13.37
C THR A 147 18.50 8.23 -13.23
N THR A 148 18.68 8.94 -14.34
CA THR A 148 18.80 10.41 -14.35
C THR A 148 17.49 11.10 -13.97
N VAL A 149 16.35 10.56 -14.41
CA VAL A 149 15.02 11.07 -14.04
C VAL A 149 14.83 10.99 -12.52
N TYR A 150 15.20 9.87 -11.90
CA TYR A 150 15.13 9.71 -10.46
C TYR A 150 16.04 10.70 -9.73
N GLU A 151 17.28 10.86 -10.18
CA GLU A 151 18.25 11.80 -9.59
C GLU A 151 17.77 13.27 -9.63
N GLU A 152 17.29 13.73 -10.80
CA GLU A 152 17.05 15.14 -11.09
C GLU A 152 15.59 15.58 -10.89
N CYS A 153 14.63 14.68 -11.11
CA CYS A 153 13.20 15.00 -11.12
C CYS A 153 12.45 14.42 -9.92
N THR A 154 13.12 13.76 -8.98
CA THR A 154 12.58 13.51 -7.65
C THR A 154 13.20 14.44 -6.62
N THR A 155 12.46 14.73 -5.55
CA THR A 155 12.94 15.57 -4.45
C THR A 155 13.65 14.75 -3.40
N GLU A 156 14.46 15.40 -2.57
CA GLU A 156 15.14 14.72 -1.45
C GLU A 156 14.16 13.99 -0.53
N ARG A 157 12.96 14.54 -0.30
CA ARG A 157 11.93 13.87 0.50
C ARG A 157 11.38 12.61 -0.17
N ILE A 158 11.21 12.60 -1.50
CA ILE A 158 10.84 11.38 -2.23
C ILE A 158 11.95 10.32 -2.12
N LYS A 159 13.21 10.74 -2.23
CA LYS A 159 14.36 9.85 -2.03
C LYS A 159 14.41 9.30 -0.60
N GLU A 160 14.15 10.13 0.41
CA GLU A 160 14.03 9.71 1.82
C GLU A 160 12.87 8.71 2.03
N MET A 161 11.73 8.93 1.37
CA MET A 161 10.60 7.98 1.41
C MET A 161 11.04 6.61 0.88
N TYR A 162 11.65 6.53 -0.31
CA TYR A 162 12.17 5.26 -0.82
C TYR A 162 13.27 4.65 0.08
N GLN A 163 14.18 5.47 0.60
CA GLN A 163 15.25 5.01 1.51
C GLN A 163 14.70 4.38 2.81
N SER A 164 13.50 4.77 3.25
CA SER A 164 12.88 4.20 4.45
C SER A 164 12.52 2.70 4.33
N TYR A 165 12.54 2.15 3.10
CA TYR A 165 12.32 0.73 2.80
C TYR A 165 13.64 -0.07 2.71
N GLY A 166 14.79 0.59 2.93
CA GLY A 166 16.10 0.04 2.61
C GLY A 166 16.38 0.07 1.09
N GLU A 167 17.27 -0.79 0.62
CA GLU A 167 17.70 -0.82 -0.80
C GLU A 167 16.77 -1.68 -1.67
N ALA A 168 16.13 -2.69 -1.07
CA ALA A 168 15.41 -3.74 -1.80
C ALA A 168 14.29 -3.24 -2.71
N LEU A 169 13.55 -2.20 -2.32
CA LEU A 169 12.44 -1.67 -3.11
C LEU A 169 12.93 -1.06 -4.43
N LEU A 170 13.94 -0.18 -4.40
CA LEU A 170 14.49 0.39 -5.64
C LEU A 170 15.33 -0.63 -6.42
N GLU A 171 16.02 -1.53 -5.73
CA GLU A 171 16.74 -2.64 -6.37
C GLU A 171 15.80 -3.56 -7.17
N SER A 172 14.56 -3.74 -6.71
CA SER A 172 13.57 -4.54 -7.42
C SER A 172 13.28 -4.01 -8.84
N ALA A 173 13.43 -2.69 -9.06
CA ALA A 173 13.28 -2.01 -10.35
C ALA A 173 14.62 -1.73 -11.07
N THR A 174 15.74 -2.18 -10.51
CA THR A 174 17.10 -1.91 -11.02
C THR A 174 17.68 -3.13 -11.73
N PHE A 175 18.17 -2.92 -12.95
CA PHE A 175 18.80 -3.95 -13.78
C PHE A 175 20.12 -3.41 -14.34
N ASP A 176 21.20 -4.19 -14.22
CA ASP A 176 22.54 -3.80 -14.65
C ASP A 176 22.99 -2.42 -14.12
N GLY A 177 22.60 -2.10 -12.88
CA GLY A 177 22.93 -0.83 -12.21
C GLY A 177 22.14 0.39 -12.68
N ARG A 178 21.06 0.20 -13.43
CA ARG A 178 20.18 1.27 -13.92
C ARG A 178 18.74 1.04 -13.48
N LEU A 179 18.06 2.12 -13.08
CA LEU A 179 16.66 2.09 -12.68
C LEU A 179 15.75 2.12 -13.92
N TYR A 180 14.80 1.21 -14.03
CA TYR A 180 13.90 1.12 -15.20
C TYR A 180 12.41 1.32 -14.88
N ALA A 181 12.06 1.44 -13.61
CA ALA A 181 10.71 1.73 -13.17
C ALA A 181 10.72 2.50 -11.84
N LEU A 182 9.66 3.26 -11.56
CA LEU A 182 9.38 3.71 -10.19
C LEU A 182 8.46 2.69 -9.51
N PRO A 183 8.91 2.01 -8.44
CA PRO A 183 8.07 1.08 -7.71
C PRO A 183 7.08 1.82 -6.79
N ASP A 184 5.95 1.18 -6.53
CA ASP A 184 5.03 1.53 -5.46
C ASP A 184 5.69 1.37 -4.09
N ALA A 185 5.61 2.41 -3.27
CA ALA A 185 6.10 2.39 -1.89
C ALA A 185 4.91 2.12 -0.95
N GLU A 186 4.58 0.84 -0.83
CA GLU A 186 3.48 0.35 0.00
C GLU A 186 3.85 0.41 1.49
N VAL A 187 3.11 1.24 2.24
CA VAL A 187 3.36 1.47 3.67
C VAL A 187 3.11 0.22 4.52
N ASP A 188 3.77 0.11 5.67
CA ASP A 188 3.56 -1.00 6.60
C ASP A 188 2.13 -0.99 7.18
N HIS A 189 1.36 -2.04 6.87
CA HIS A 189 0.01 -2.23 7.39
C HIS A 189 -0.05 -2.72 8.84
N GLY A 190 1.09 -3.07 9.44
CA GLY A 190 1.15 -3.59 10.80
C GLY A 190 0.51 -4.98 10.94
N ALA A 191 0.02 -5.30 12.16
CA ALA A 191 -0.65 -6.57 12.40
C ALA A 191 -2.08 -6.60 11.84
N SER A 192 -2.52 -7.78 11.42
CA SER A 192 -3.95 -8.07 11.31
C SER A 192 -4.60 -7.99 12.70
N LEU A 193 -5.76 -7.33 12.79
CA LEU A 193 -6.50 -7.08 14.02
C LEU A 193 -7.75 -7.98 14.04
N LEU A 194 -8.15 -8.41 15.24
CA LEU A 194 -9.47 -9.00 15.44
C LEU A 194 -10.50 -7.88 15.61
N TRP A 195 -11.45 -7.81 14.68
CA TRP A 195 -12.57 -6.87 14.75
C TRP A 195 -13.80 -7.59 15.31
N LEU A 196 -14.32 -7.14 16.46
CA LEU A 196 -15.49 -7.72 17.12
C LEU A 196 -16.68 -6.76 17.16
N ARG A 197 -17.89 -7.32 17.12
CA ARG A 197 -19.15 -6.63 17.45
C ARG A 197 -19.21 -6.25 18.93
N LYS A 198 -18.73 -5.05 19.26
CA LYS A 198 -18.74 -4.49 20.62
C LYS A 198 -20.16 -4.37 21.18
N ASP A 199 -21.14 -4.02 20.37
CA ASP A 199 -22.54 -3.95 20.78
C ASP A 199 -23.11 -5.33 21.16
N TRP A 200 -22.61 -6.42 20.55
CA TRP A 200 -22.97 -7.77 20.95
C TRP A 200 -22.34 -8.16 22.29
N MET A 201 -21.08 -7.79 22.51
CA MET A 201 -20.41 -7.97 23.79
C MET A 201 -21.14 -7.23 24.92
N GLU A 202 -21.54 -5.97 24.68
CA GLU A 202 -22.31 -5.16 25.63
C GLU A 202 -23.64 -5.83 26.00
N ARG A 203 -24.37 -6.40 25.02
CA ARG A 203 -25.63 -7.12 25.25
C ARG A 203 -25.46 -8.40 26.07
N LEU A 204 -24.33 -9.09 25.92
CA LEU A 204 -24.00 -10.32 26.65
C LEU A 204 -23.28 -10.05 27.99
N GLY A 205 -22.91 -8.80 28.27
CA GLY A 205 -22.15 -8.44 29.48
C GLY A 205 -20.71 -8.96 29.46
N LEU A 206 -20.11 -9.10 28.27
CA LEU A 206 -18.75 -9.61 28.08
C LEU A 206 -17.72 -8.47 28.18
N SER A 207 -16.59 -8.77 28.83
CA SER A 207 -15.43 -7.88 28.91
C SER A 207 -14.61 -7.88 27.62
N ASP A 208 -13.75 -6.88 27.46
CA ASP A 208 -12.79 -6.82 26.36
C ASP A 208 -11.76 -7.98 26.46
N PRO A 209 -11.48 -8.70 25.36
CA PRO A 209 -10.47 -9.76 25.35
C PRO A 209 -9.05 -9.17 25.44
N VAL A 210 -8.18 -9.89 26.13
CA VAL A 210 -6.75 -9.60 26.25
C VAL A 210 -5.91 -10.63 25.50
N THR A 211 -6.46 -11.82 25.25
CA THR A 211 -5.81 -12.90 24.48
C THR A 211 -6.65 -13.33 23.28
N LEU A 212 -6.02 -13.99 22.30
CA LEU A 212 -6.73 -14.51 21.13
C LEU A 212 -7.77 -15.58 21.54
N GLU A 213 -7.45 -16.43 22.52
CA GLU A 213 -8.34 -17.45 23.04
C GLU A 213 -9.59 -16.86 23.70
N GLU A 214 -9.44 -15.77 24.47
CA GLU A 214 -10.58 -15.01 25.02
C GLU A 214 -11.43 -14.40 23.89
N GLY A 215 -10.78 -13.88 22.84
CA GLY A 215 -11.46 -13.41 21.63
C GLY A 215 -12.31 -14.51 20.98
N MET A 216 -11.74 -15.71 20.80
CA MET A 216 -12.46 -16.85 20.24
C MET A 216 -13.60 -17.34 21.14
N GLU A 217 -13.44 -17.28 22.47
CA GLU A 217 -14.54 -17.58 23.41
C GLU A 217 -15.68 -16.57 23.29
N ILE A 218 -15.39 -15.27 23.13
CA ILE A 218 -16.43 -14.26 22.88
C ILE A 218 -17.20 -14.59 21.59
N ILE A 219 -16.50 -14.99 20.53
CA ILE A 219 -17.12 -15.37 19.26
C ILE A 219 -17.99 -16.63 19.43
N ARG A 220 -17.52 -17.62 20.21
CA ARG A 220 -18.31 -18.80 20.58
C ARG A 220 -19.61 -18.41 21.27
N GLN A 221 -19.57 -17.43 22.18
CA GLN A 221 -20.77 -16.91 22.85
C GLN A 221 -21.71 -16.19 21.89
N PHE A 222 -21.21 -15.47 20.88
CA PHE A 222 -22.05 -14.86 19.84
C PHE A 222 -22.88 -15.91 19.10
N VAL A 223 -22.23 -16.98 18.65
CA VAL A 223 -22.88 -18.09 17.92
C VAL A 223 -23.90 -18.78 18.83
N LYS A 224 -23.50 -19.11 20.06
CA LYS A 224 -24.38 -19.81 21.02
C LYS A 224 -25.62 -19.00 21.40
N ALA A 225 -25.49 -17.68 21.51
CA ALA A 225 -26.60 -16.78 21.81
C ALA A 225 -27.44 -16.41 20.57
N ASP A 226 -27.00 -16.84 19.38
CA ASP A 226 -27.59 -16.47 18.09
C ASP A 226 -27.83 -14.95 17.98
N MET A 227 -26.75 -14.18 18.12
CA MET A 227 -26.82 -12.71 18.22
C MET A 227 -27.43 -12.00 17.01
N ALA A 228 -27.34 -12.59 15.82
CA ALA A 228 -28.03 -12.14 14.61
C ALA A 228 -29.49 -12.61 14.54
N GLY A 229 -29.84 -13.67 15.25
CA GLY A 229 -31.15 -14.29 15.25
C GLY A 229 -31.37 -15.27 14.09
N ASN A 230 -32.49 -15.99 14.13
CA ASN A 230 -32.93 -16.96 13.11
C ASN A 230 -31.91 -18.07 12.79
N GLN A 231 -30.99 -18.37 13.70
CA GLN A 231 -29.88 -19.31 13.48
C GLN A 231 -28.94 -18.87 12.34
N GLU A 232 -28.88 -17.57 12.07
CA GLU A 232 -28.05 -17.00 10.99
C GLU A 232 -26.74 -16.39 11.50
N THR A 233 -26.45 -16.51 12.80
CA THR A 233 -25.23 -15.94 13.38
C THR A 233 -23.97 -16.66 12.89
N VAL A 234 -23.13 -15.93 12.17
CA VAL A 234 -21.76 -16.32 11.83
C VAL A 234 -20.82 -15.74 12.88
N GLY A 235 -20.01 -16.60 13.51
CA GLY A 235 -19.04 -16.21 14.51
C GLY A 235 -17.90 -15.39 13.89
N LEU A 236 -16.92 -16.09 13.34
CA LEU A 236 -15.78 -15.55 12.60
C LEU A 236 -15.98 -15.84 11.10
N ALA A 237 -16.08 -14.79 10.30
CA ALA A 237 -16.04 -14.89 8.85
C ALA A 237 -14.59 -14.92 8.37
N GLY A 238 -14.27 -15.87 7.47
CA GLY A 238 -12.93 -16.05 6.91
C GLY A 238 -12.95 -16.37 5.42
N SER A 239 -11.86 -16.06 4.72
CA SER A 239 -11.62 -16.39 3.31
C SER A 239 -10.84 -17.71 3.18
N THR A 240 -11.14 -18.47 2.12
CA THR A 240 -10.39 -19.66 1.73
C THR A 240 -8.97 -19.37 1.24
N ASP A 241 -8.59 -18.10 1.07
CA ASP A 241 -7.21 -17.72 0.78
C ASP A 241 -6.29 -17.91 1.99
N LEU A 242 -6.87 -17.99 3.20
CA LEU A 242 -6.22 -18.28 4.49
C LEU A 242 -5.22 -17.22 4.96
N VAL A 243 -4.35 -16.74 4.09
CA VAL A 243 -3.42 -15.65 4.34
C VAL A 243 -3.49 -14.62 3.24
N SER A 244 -3.23 -13.38 3.63
CA SER A 244 -3.25 -12.23 2.76
C SER A 244 -1.82 -11.91 2.31
N GLU A 245 -1.57 -11.93 1.00
CA GLU A 245 -0.27 -11.53 0.45
C GLU A 245 -0.05 -10.00 0.53
N ASN A 246 -1.09 -9.20 0.26
CA ASN A 246 -1.02 -7.72 0.15
C ASN A 246 -2.09 -6.98 0.97
N SER A 247 -2.22 -7.29 2.25
CA SER A 247 -3.26 -6.73 3.13
C SER A 247 -4.70 -6.94 2.60
N GLY A 248 -5.16 -8.18 2.65
CA GLY A 248 -6.55 -8.57 2.47
C GLY A 248 -7.37 -8.48 3.76
N THR A 249 -8.68 -8.61 3.63
CA THR A 249 -9.60 -8.80 4.77
C THR A 249 -10.11 -10.23 4.78
N TYR A 250 -10.62 -10.68 5.93
CA TYR A 250 -11.09 -12.06 6.14
C TYR A 250 -10.01 -13.14 6.08
N GLY A 251 -8.74 -12.80 5.86
CA GLY A 251 -7.63 -13.72 6.07
C GLY A 251 -7.58 -14.23 7.52
N LEU A 252 -6.93 -15.37 7.73
CA LEU A 252 -6.72 -15.98 9.03
C LEU A 252 -5.29 -15.74 9.55
N ASP A 253 -4.62 -14.73 9.00
CA ASP A 253 -3.23 -14.34 9.28
C ASP A 253 -2.93 -14.21 10.77
N ALA A 254 -3.87 -13.64 11.52
CA ALA A 254 -3.72 -13.47 12.97
C ALA A 254 -3.62 -14.82 13.71
N VAL A 255 -4.28 -15.87 13.22
CA VAL A 255 -4.11 -17.21 13.79
C VAL A 255 -2.73 -17.76 13.46
N PHE A 256 -2.25 -17.61 12.22
CA PHE A 256 -0.89 -18.05 11.87
C PHE A 256 0.18 -17.27 12.64
N ASP A 257 0.01 -15.96 12.78
CA ASP A 257 0.90 -15.07 13.55
C ASP A 257 1.02 -15.50 15.02
N GLN A 258 -0.08 -15.91 15.66
CA GLN A 258 -0.09 -16.42 17.03
C GLN A 258 0.81 -17.65 17.22
N TYR A 259 0.98 -18.45 16.16
CA TYR A 259 1.85 -19.63 16.16
C TYR A 259 3.24 -19.34 15.55
N HIS A 260 3.55 -18.09 15.24
CA HIS A 260 4.77 -17.68 14.52
C HIS A 260 4.89 -18.29 13.10
N ALA A 261 3.76 -18.72 12.54
CA ALA A 261 3.69 -19.31 11.22
C ALA A 261 3.55 -18.24 10.12
N LYS A 262 4.19 -18.48 8.98
CA LYS A 262 4.16 -17.60 7.81
C LYS A 262 3.92 -18.41 6.54
N PRO A 263 2.75 -19.05 6.40
CA PRO A 263 2.45 -19.82 5.21
C PRO A 263 2.53 -18.91 3.97
N SER A 264 2.84 -19.55 2.85
CA SER A 264 3.06 -18.96 1.54
C SER A 264 4.25 -18.00 1.45
N GLN A 265 5.04 -17.85 2.53
CA GLN A 265 6.20 -16.95 2.58
C GLN A 265 7.50 -17.70 2.85
N TRP A 266 8.60 -17.20 2.29
CA TRP A 266 9.95 -17.61 2.72
C TRP A 266 10.29 -16.94 4.04
N ILE A 267 10.94 -17.67 4.94
CA ILE A 267 11.38 -17.19 6.26
C ILE A 267 12.80 -17.65 6.55
N LEU A 268 13.45 -17.00 7.51
CA LEU A 268 14.67 -17.53 8.15
C LEU A 268 14.29 -18.38 9.35
N ASN A 269 14.81 -19.60 9.39
CA ASN A 269 14.74 -20.42 10.61
C ASN A 269 15.82 -20.01 11.63
N ASP A 270 15.75 -20.58 12.83
CA ASP A 270 16.69 -20.33 13.93
C ASP A 270 18.16 -20.67 13.59
N GLN A 271 18.40 -21.49 12.56
CA GLN A 271 19.73 -21.84 12.07
C GLN A 271 20.25 -20.85 11.02
N GLY A 272 19.48 -19.83 10.67
CA GLY A 272 19.80 -18.83 9.65
C GLY A 272 19.73 -19.37 8.23
N ASN A 273 18.90 -20.38 7.98
CA ASN A 273 18.66 -20.93 6.65
C ASN A 273 17.28 -20.50 6.16
N VAL A 274 17.16 -20.28 4.85
CA VAL A 274 15.87 -19.96 4.24
C VAL A 274 15.02 -21.22 4.15
N VAL A 275 13.80 -21.16 4.68
CA VAL A 275 12.80 -22.23 4.61
C VAL A 275 11.46 -21.67 4.14
N TYR A 276 10.63 -22.54 3.57
CA TYR A 276 9.29 -22.14 3.17
C TYR A 276 8.32 -22.31 4.34
N GLY A 277 7.65 -21.23 4.74
CA GLY A 277 6.84 -21.20 5.96
C GLY A 277 5.65 -22.16 5.96
N SER A 278 5.12 -22.52 4.78
CA SER A 278 4.00 -23.47 4.67
C SER A 278 4.33 -24.88 5.11
N VAL A 279 5.61 -25.27 5.10
CA VAL A 279 6.04 -26.64 5.41
C VAL A 279 6.61 -26.78 6.83
N THR A 280 6.42 -25.77 7.68
CA THR A 280 6.94 -25.78 9.05
C THR A 280 5.94 -26.36 10.06
N GLU A 281 6.45 -26.76 11.23
CA GLU A 281 5.62 -27.31 12.31
C GLU A 281 4.68 -26.24 12.90
N GLU A 282 5.09 -24.98 12.92
CA GLU A 282 4.28 -23.83 13.34
C GLU A 282 3.00 -23.73 12.49
N THR A 283 3.12 -23.91 11.17
CA THR A 283 1.97 -23.90 10.26
C THR A 283 1.04 -25.08 10.54
N LYS A 284 1.58 -26.27 10.84
CA LYS A 284 0.77 -27.43 11.26
C LYS A 284 -0.04 -27.13 12.53
N GLN A 285 0.57 -26.51 13.53
CA GLN A 285 -0.11 -26.17 14.79
C GLN A 285 -1.22 -25.14 14.58
N ALA A 286 -0.99 -24.13 13.73
CA ALA A 286 -2.02 -23.18 13.35
C ALA A 286 -3.21 -23.86 12.64
N LEU A 287 -2.95 -24.79 11.72
CA LEU A 287 -4.01 -25.55 11.03
C LEU A 287 -4.83 -26.44 11.98
N ILE A 288 -4.18 -27.05 12.99
CA ILE A 288 -4.88 -27.81 14.04
C ILE A 288 -5.83 -26.91 14.82
N TYR A 289 -5.40 -25.70 15.17
CA TYR A 289 -6.24 -24.75 15.87
C TYR A 289 -7.39 -24.24 14.99
N LEU A 290 -7.14 -23.92 13.72
CA LEU A 290 -8.19 -23.56 12.76
C LEU A 290 -9.23 -24.67 12.59
N HIS A 291 -8.79 -25.93 12.54
CA HIS A 291 -9.69 -27.09 12.54
C HIS A 291 -10.57 -27.13 13.79
N GLN A 292 -10.00 -26.87 14.98
CA GLN A 292 -10.77 -26.77 16.21
C GLN A 292 -11.82 -25.65 16.14
N LEU A 293 -11.45 -24.46 15.67
CA LEU A 293 -12.39 -23.34 15.52
C LEU A 293 -13.55 -23.68 14.56
N TYR A 294 -13.26 -24.42 13.49
CA TYR A 294 -14.28 -24.89 12.54
C TYR A 294 -15.23 -25.92 13.18
N VAL A 295 -14.70 -26.95 13.86
CA VAL A 295 -15.50 -27.98 14.53
C VAL A 295 -16.39 -27.40 15.64
N GLU A 296 -15.91 -26.38 16.33
CA GLU A 296 -16.65 -25.69 17.38
C GLU A 296 -17.68 -24.67 16.84
N GLY A 297 -17.71 -24.45 15.52
CA GLY A 297 -18.60 -23.48 14.87
C GLY A 297 -18.24 -22.02 15.14
N ILE A 298 -17.02 -21.76 15.63
CA ILE A 298 -16.47 -20.40 15.79
C ILE A 298 -16.15 -19.83 14.42
N LEU A 299 -15.38 -20.58 13.62
CA LEU A 299 -15.22 -20.29 12.19
C LEU A 299 -16.51 -20.68 11.45
N ASP A 300 -16.91 -19.87 10.47
CA ASP A 300 -18.11 -20.11 9.68
C ASP A 300 -18.20 -21.55 9.15
N SER A 301 -19.29 -22.25 9.49
CA SER A 301 -19.57 -23.60 8.97
C SER A 301 -19.67 -23.69 7.45
N ASN A 302 -19.98 -22.57 6.77
CA ASN A 302 -20.02 -22.48 5.31
C ASN A 302 -18.71 -21.92 4.72
N PHE A 303 -17.62 -21.89 5.48
CA PHE A 303 -16.33 -21.28 5.12
C PHE A 303 -15.87 -21.60 3.69
N LEU A 304 -15.91 -22.86 3.25
CA LEU A 304 -15.50 -23.26 1.89
C LEU A 304 -16.38 -22.74 0.76
N LEU A 305 -17.60 -22.29 1.08
CA LEU A 305 -18.57 -21.78 0.11
C LEU A 305 -18.57 -20.25 0.06
N ARG A 306 -17.77 -19.58 0.88
CA ARG A 306 -17.72 -18.12 0.93
C ARG A 306 -16.80 -17.56 -0.14
N GLN A 307 -17.38 -16.77 -1.03
CA GLN A 307 -16.66 -15.81 -1.84
C GLN A 307 -16.71 -14.43 -1.17
N GLN A 308 -15.86 -13.51 -1.59
CA GLN A 308 -15.75 -12.17 -1.00
C GLN A 308 -17.11 -11.45 -0.94
N GLU A 309 -17.91 -11.50 -2.01
CA GLU A 309 -19.23 -10.85 -2.05
C GLU A 309 -20.20 -11.48 -1.02
N ASN A 310 -20.05 -12.78 -0.73
CA ASN A 310 -20.85 -13.44 0.29
C ASN A 310 -20.45 -12.97 1.70
N LEU A 311 -19.15 -12.79 1.95
CA LEU A 311 -18.64 -12.28 3.23
C LEU A 311 -19.10 -10.83 3.47
N ASP A 312 -18.99 -9.98 2.46
CA ASP A 312 -19.48 -8.60 2.50
C ASP A 312 -21.00 -8.53 2.76
N THR A 313 -21.75 -9.46 2.18
CA THR A 313 -23.19 -9.58 2.43
C THR A 313 -23.49 -9.94 3.89
N LEU A 314 -22.72 -10.84 4.51
CA LEU A 314 -22.89 -11.18 5.95
C LEU A 314 -22.69 -9.96 6.86
N LEU A 315 -21.70 -9.11 6.56
CA LEU A 315 -21.47 -7.87 7.30
C LEU A 315 -22.63 -6.89 7.13
N LYS A 316 -23.09 -6.69 5.89
CA LYS A 316 -24.18 -5.78 5.55
C LYS A 316 -25.51 -6.21 6.17
N GLU A 317 -25.79 -7.51 6.22
CA GLU A 317 -27.00 -8.08 6.84
C GLU A 317 -26.88 -8.20 8.37
N GLY A 318 -25.74 -7.84 8.96
CA GLY A 318 -25.53 -7.89 10.40
C GLY A 318 -25.43 -9.30 10.98
N LYS A 319 -25.10 -10.29 10.14
CA LYS A 319 -25.01 -11.72 10.49
C LYS A 319 -23.67 -12.14 11.08
N CYS A 320 -22.63 -11.36 10.83
CA CYS A 320 -21.26 -11.65 11.25
C CYS A 320 -20.89 -10.96 12.57
N GLY A 321 -20.30 -11.72 13.50
CA GLY A 321 -19.84 -11.24 14.80
C GLY A 321 -18.39 -10.78 14.84
N ALA A 322 -17.54 -11.34 13.97
CA ALA A 322 -16.11 -11.08 13.96
C ALA A 322 -15.48 -11.27 12.58
N ILE A 323 -14.44 -10.47 12.29
CA ILE A 323 -13.53 -10.66 11.16
C ILE A 323 -12.09 -10.40 11.61
N PHE A 324 -11.13 -10.97 10.90
CA PHE A 324 -9.77 -10.45 10.91
C PHE A 324 -9.58 -9.45 9.77
N GLY A 325 -8.80 -8.41 10.02
CA GLY A 325 -8.46 -7.41 9.02
C GLY A 325 -7.53 -6.34 9.57
N TYR A 326 -6.86 -5.63 8.68
CA TYR A 326 -5.90 -4.60 9.04
C TYR A 326 -6.57 -3.31 9.53
N TRP A 327 -5.75 -2.31 9.89
CA TRP A 327 -6.21 -1.03 10.43
C TRP A 327 -7.23 -0.30 9.53
N TRP A 328 -7.20 -0.56 8.22
CA TRP A 328 -8.09 0.05 7.22
C TRP A 328 -9.43 -0.69 7.05
N ALA A 329 -9.67 -1.82 7.71
CA ALA A 329 -10.95 -2.56 7.64
C ALA A 329 -12.23 -1.72 7.88
N PRO A 330 -12.22 -0.62 8.68
CA PRO A 330 -13.33 0.31 8.78
C PRO A 330 -13.71 0.98 7.46
N ASN A 331 -12.75 1.23 6.57
CA ASN A 331 -12.97 1.85 5.26
C ASN A 331 -13.66 0.87 4.30
N ASN A 332 -13.23 -0.39 4.34
CA ASN A 332 -13.79 -1.53 3.62
C ASN A 332 -13.30 -2.80 4.33
N PRO A 333 -14.15 -3.78 4.70
CA PRO A 333 -15.58 -3.89 4.44
C PRO A 333 -16.50 -3.45 5.58
N LEU A 334 -15.98 -3.08 6.75
CA LEU A 334 -16.84 -2.79 7.91
C LEU A 334 -17.73 -1.54 7.71
N SER A 335 -17.37 -0.64 6.79
CA SER A 335 -18.22 0.47 6.34
C SER A 335 -19.55 -0.01 5.77
N LEU A 336 -19.62 -1.21 5.18
CA LEU A 336 -20.85 -1.82 4.69
C LEU A 336 -21.82 -2.11 5.85
N SER A 337 -21.30 -2.65 6.95
CA SER A 337 -22.06 -2.93 8.16
C SER A 337 -22.57 -1.64 8.80
N TYR A 338 -21.69 -0.66 9.00
CA TYR A 338 -22.06 0.63 9.61
C TYR A 338 -23.05 1.43 8.74
N SER A 339 -22.91 1.36 7.42
CA SER A 339 -23.83 2.00 6.47
C SER A 339 -25.22 1.38 6.51
N ALA A 340 -25.32 0.06 6.69
CA ALA A 340 -26.58 -0.66 6.82
C ALA A 340 -27.24 -0.43 8.19
N ASP A 341 -26.45 -0.46 9.27
CA ASP A 341 -26.89 -0.25 10.63
C ASP A 341 -25.83 0.52 11.45
N ARG A 342 -26.10 1.81 11.72
CA ARG A 342 -25.20 2.67 12.50
C ARG A 342 -25.13 2.30 13.98
N THR A 343 -25.97 1.38 14.46
CA THR A 343 -25.91 0.85 15.83
C THR A 343 -24.95 -0.34 15.96
N ALA A 344 -24.53 -0.95 14.85
CA ALA A 344 -23.48 -1.94 14.84
C ALA A 344 -22.14 -1.28 15.18
N LYS A 345 -21.57 -1.65 16.33
CA LYS A 345 -20.30 -1.09 16.82
C LYS A 345 -19.21 -2.13 16.63
N TRP A 346 -18.25 -1.83 15.75
CA TRP A 346 -17.05 -2.65 15.57
C TRP A 346 -15.89 -2.06 16.37
N GLN A 347 -15.15 -2.92 17.07
CA GLN A 347 -13.97 -2.54 17.83
C GLN A 347 -12.78 -3.43 17.45
N PRO A 348 -11.59 -2.84 17.18
CA PRO A 348 -10.38 -3.61 16.90
C PRO A 348 -9.71 -4.07 18.20
N TYR A 349 -9.10 -5.24 18.14
CA TYR A 349 -8.25 -5.81 19.19
C TYR A 349 -6.98 -6.37 18.57
N LEU A 350 -5.84 -5.98 19.13
CA LEU A 350 -4.53 -6.54 18.80
C LEU A 350 -4.23 -7.64 19.81
N LEU A 351 -4.39 -8.90 19.41
CA LEU A 351 -4.38 -10.06 20.32
C LEU A 351 -3.23 -11.05 20.04
N THR A 352 -2.42 -10.81 19.00
CA THR A 352 -1.37 -11.72 18.52
C THR A 352 0.03 -11.42 19.09
N GLY A 353 0.11 -10.70 20.21
CA GLY A 353 1.37 -10.44 20.91
C GLY A 353 2.32 -9.42 20.25
N ASN A 354 3.57 -9.38 20.72
CA ASN A 354 4.55 -8.32 20.46
C ASN A 354 5.35 -8.55 19.14
N ALA A 355 5.54 -7.49 18.35
CA ALA A 355 6.38 -7.45 17.14
C ALA A 355 7.77 -8.07 17.29
N ALA A 356 8.38 -7.98 18.49
CA ALA A 356 9.71 -8.51 18.77
C ALA A 356 9.84 -10.04 18.55
N THR A 357 8.71 -10.74 18.43
CA THR A 357 8.65 -12.20 18.17
C THR A 357 8.11 -12.55 16.79
N ARG A 358 7.90 -11.56 15.91
CA ARG A 358 7.42 -11.81 14.55
C ARG A 358 8.53 -12.42 13.70
N THR A 359 8.21 -13.55 13.09
CA THR A 359 9.03 -14.18 12.06
C THR A 359 9.22 -13.20 10.91
N ARG A 360 10.48 -12.86 10.62
CA ARG A 360 10.84 -12.04 9.45
C ARG A 360 10.63 -12.84 8.18
N THR A 361 10.00 -12.21 7.20
CA THR A 361 9.71 -12.82 5.91
C THR A 361 10.51 -12.14 4.81
N PHE A 362 10.67 -12.83 3.70
CA PHE A 362 11.28 -12.26 2.50
C PHE A 362 10.22 -11.59 1.63
N GLN A 363 10.50 -10.39 1.13
CA GLN A 363 9.60 -9.69 0.21
C GLN A 363 9.69 -10.29 -1.20
N SER A 364 8.56 -10.67 -1.78
CA SER A 364 8.53 -11.29 -3.12
C SER A 364 8.49 -10.26 -4.25
N TYR A 365 8.01 -9.03 -3.99
CA TYR A 365 7.69 -7.99 -4.99
C TYR A 365 6.86 -8.50 -6.19
N GLU A 366 6.19 -9.65 -6.05
CA GLU A 366 5.42 -10.29 -7.12
C GLU A 366 4.16 -9.51 -7.45
N ASP A 367 3.56 -8.88 -6.44
CA ASP A 367 2.39 -8.04 -6.60
C ASP A 367 2.67 -6.53 -6.53
N CYS A 368 3.95 -6.14 -6.41
CA CYS A 368 4.33 -4.73 -6.38
C CYS A 368 4.00 -4.06 -7.72
N LEU A 369 3.43 -2.86 -7.68
CA LEU A 369 3.18 -2.06 -8.87
C LEU A 369 4.42 -1.26 -9.25
N TYR A 370 4.65 -1.12 -10.55
CA TYR A 370 5.78 -0.39 -11.12
C TYR A 370 5.28 0.52 -12.24
N VAL A 371 5.76 1.75 -12.26
CA VAL A 371 5.54 2.65 -13.41
C VAL A 371 6.76 2.59 -14.31
N VAL A 372 6.58 2.10 -15.53
CA VAL A 372 7.59 2.11 -16.59
C VAL A 372 7.30 3.19 -17.61
N VAL A 373 8.36 3.67 -18.28
CA VAL A 373 8.25 4.62 -19.40
C VAL A 373 8.70 3.92 -20.67
N ARG A 374 7.93 4.06 -21.76
CA ARG A 374 8.29 3.52 -23.07
C ARG A 374 9.61 4.09 -23.56
N LYS A 375 10.46 3.20 -24.10
CA LYS A 375 11.75 3.58 -24.70
C LYS A 375 11.56 4.67 -25.76
N GLY A 376 12.34 5.73 -25.64
CA GLY A 376 12.35 6.85 -26.60
C GLY A 376 11.14 7.78 -26.53
N TYR A 377 10.31 7.70 -25.49
CA TYR A 377 9.34 8.77 -25.19
C TYR A 377 10.06 10.09 -24.92
N GLU A 378 9.51 11.22 -25.37
CA GLU A 378 10.16 12.53 -25.28
C GLU A 378 10.18 13.13 -23.86
N HIS A 379 9.31 12.64 -22.96
CA HIS A 379 9.14 13.20 -21.60
C HIS A 379 9.22 12.15 -20.48
N PRO A 380 10.29 11.33 -20.39
CA PRO A 380 10.40 10.30 -19.36
C PRO A 380 10.39 10.88 -17.94
N GLU A 381 10.75 12.15 -17.76
CA GLU A 381 10.79 12.85 -16.49
C GLU A 381 9.40 13.03 -15.83
N ILE A 382 8.31 12.87 -16.59
CA ILE A 382 6.94 13.00 -16.06
C ILE A 382 6.74 12.10 -14.83
N VAL A 383 7.29 10.89 -14.84
CA VAL A 383 7.12 9.93 -13.73
C VAL A 383 7.75 10.45 -12.43
N GLY A 384 8.95 11.05 -12.48
CA GLY A 384 9.63 11.65 -11.33
C GLY A 384 8.90 12.91 -10.84
N LYS A 385 8.53 13.79 -11.77
CA LYS A 385 7.76 15.01 -11.46
C LYS A 385 6.42 14.71 -10.81
N TYR A 386 5.73 13.68 -11.30
CA TYR A 386 4.45 13.24 -10.78
C TYR A 386 4.55 12.90 -9.29
N VAL A 387 5.52 12.04 -8.93
CA VAL A 387 5.66 11.61 -7.55
C VAL A 387 6.07 12.76 -6.63
N SER A 388 7.01 13.61 -7.09
CA SER A 388 7.39 14.81 -6.34
C SER A 388 6.24 15.81 -6.18
N THR A 389 5.41 15.99 -7.19
CA THR A 389 4.32 16.96 -7.12
C THR A 389 3.18 16.48 -6.22
N LEU A 390 2.78 15.20 -6.32
CA LEU A 390 1.67 14.68 -5.53
C LEU A 390 2.05 14.31 -4.10
N PHE A 391 3.18 13.62 -3.90
CA PHE A 391 3.53 13.01 -2.63
C PHE A 391 4.44 13.88 -1.76
N ASP A 392 5.12 14.86 -2.35
CA ASP A 392 5.86 15.87 -1.62
C ASP A 392 5.12 17.21 -1.65
N TYR A 393 5.16 17.94 -2.76
CA TYR A 393 4.73 19.33 -2.81
C TYR A 393 3.26 19.53 -2.41
N GLY A 394 2.35 18.72 -2.96
CA GLY A 394 0.93 18.76 -2.64
C GLY A 394 0.63 18.44 -1.17
N ARG A 395 1.39 17.52 -0.55
CA ARG A 395 1.15 17.14 0.84
C ARG A 395 1.75 18.13 1.84
N PHE A 396 2.96 18.63 1.58
CA PHE A 396 3.75 19.36 2.57
C PHE A 396 3.84 20.87 2.33
N GLU A 397 3.73 21.36 1.09
CA GLU A 397 4.01 22.76 0.74
C GLU A 397 2.77 23.54 0.24
N ASP A 398 1.83 22.86 -0.43
CA ASP A 398 0.74 23.51 -1.18
C ASP A 398 -0.67 23.09 -0.76
N GLN A 399 -0.88 23.09 0.56
CA GLN A 399 -2.14 22.64 1.17
C GLN A 399 -3.38 23.32 0.55
N LYS A 400 -3.27 24.60 0.15
CA LYS A 400 -4.39 25.37 -0.40
C LYS A 400 -4.84 24.94 -1.80
N GLN A 401 -3.90 24.56 -2.67
CA GLN A 401 -4.26 24.13 -4.03
C GLN A 401 -4.50 22.63 -4.10
N SER A 402 -4.01 21.86 -3.12
CA SER A 402 -4.28 20.44 -2.98
C SER A 402 -5.54 20.12 -2.17
N ASP A 403 -6.35 21.12 -1.78
CA ASP A 403 -7.52 20.94 -0.91
C ASP A 403 -8.48 19.86 -1.45
N GLU A 404 -8.73 19.84 -2.76
CA GLU A 404 -9.60 18.84 -3.38
C GLU A 404 -9.03 17.42 -3.29
N ILE A 405 -7.71 17.26 -3.45
CA ILE A 405 -7.01 15.99 -3.26
C ILE A 405 -7.10 15.57 -1.78
N ASN A 406 -6.93 16.52 -0.86
CA ASN A 406 -7.01 16.27 0.57
C ASN A 406 -8.42 15.79 0.98
N GLU A 407 -9.48 16.33 0.35
CA GLU A 407 -10.85 15.88 0.55
C GLU A 407 -11.09 14.43 0.11
N TYR A 408 -10.44 13.96 -0.97
CA TYR A 408 -10.60 12.58 -1.47
C TYR A 408 -10.26 11.53 -0.41
N PHE A 409 -9.24 11.78 0.43
CA PHE A 409 -8.89 10.89 1.54
C PHE A 409 -10.00 10.78 2.59
N SER A 410 -10.75 11.87 2.83
CA SER A 410 -11.89 11.89 3.76
C SER A 410 -13.16 11.27 3.16
N LEU A 411 -13.24 11.19 1.84
CA LEU A 411 -14.35 10.60 1.10
C LEU A 411 -14.15 9.12 0.80
N ASN A 412 -13.02 8.54 1.22
CA ASN A 412 -12.64 7.15 0.92
C ASN A 412 -12.56 6.88 -0.60
N VAL A 413 -12.09 7.88 -1.36
CA VAL A 413 -11.73 7.69 -2.78
C VAL A 413 -10.54 6.73 -2.84
N ASP A 414 -10.67 5.71 -3.67
CA ASP A 414 -9.69 4.64 -3.80
C ASP A 414 -8.40 5.15 -4.47
N PRO A 415 -7.20 4.69 -4.04
CA PRO A 415 -5.93 5.05 -4.64
C PRO A 415 -5.84 4.88 -6.16
N THR A 416 -6.58 3.93 -6.75
CA THR A 416 -6.64 3.69 -8.20
C THR A 416 -7.21 4.87 -8.99
N ALA A 417 -7.86 5.85 -8.34
CA ALA A 417 -8.26 7.12 -8.95
C ALA A 417 -7.05 7.97 -9.42
N ARG A 418 -5.85 7.70 -8.90
CA ARG A 418 -4.62 8.40 -9.27
C ARG A 418 -4.14 7.92 -10.64
N PRO A 419 -3.66 8.80 -11.53
CA PRO A 419 -3.19 8.39 -12.86
C PRO A 419 -2.20 7.22 -12.81
N LEU A 420 -1.10 7.33 -12.07
CA LEU A 420 -0.07 6.29 -12.08
C LEU A 420 -0.33 5.12 -11.13
N ASN A 421 -1.45 5.10 -10.42
CA ASN A 421 -1.85 4.04 -9.48
C ASN A 421 -0.72 3.49 -8.58
N ILE A 422 0.17 4.37 -8.13
CA ILE A 422 1.19 4.08 -7.12
C ILE A 422 1.06 5.07 -5.96
N ASN A 423 1.61 4.69 -4.83
CA ASN A 423 1.84 5.49 -3.64
C ASN A 423 3.35 5.71 -3.46
N VAL A 424 3.71 6.88 -2.93
CA VAL A 424 5.07 7.13 -2.41
C VAL A 424 4.93 7.78 -1.05
N ASP A 425 5.38 7.09 -0.01
CA ASP A 425 5.38 7.59 1.36
C ASP A 425 6.45 6.85 2.19
N TYR A 426 6.75 7.33 3.39
CA TYR A 426 7.63 6.63 4.31
C TYR A 426 7.03 5.27 4.73
N TRP A 427 7.88 4.26 4.91
CA TRP A 427 7.48 2.91 5.36
C TRP A 427 6.57 2.96 6.59
N ASP A 428 6.88 3.82 7.55
CA ASP A 428 6.19 4.02 8.83
C ASP A 428 5.13 5.15 8.78
N ALA A 429 4.70 5.60 7.60
CA ALA A 429 3.82 6.76 7.44
C ALA A 429 2.50 6.64 8.21
N ILE A 430 1.93 5.44 8.33
CA ILE A 430 0.68 5.21 9.09
C ILE A 430 0.85 5.60 10.56
N TYR A 431 1.98 5.23 11.18
CA TYR A 431 2.28 5.54 12.58
C TYR A 431 2.56 7.03 12.78
N ARG A 432 3.29 7.66 11.84
CA ARG A 432 3.54 9.10 11.84
C ARG A 432 2.25 9.91 11.80
N VAL A 433 1.37 9.58 10.84
CA VAL A 433 0.08 10.27 10.65
C VAL A 433 -0.80 10.11 11.90
N GLN A 434 -0.89 8.90 12.46
CA GLN A 434 -1.65 8.65 13.68
C GLN A 434 -1.12 9.50 14.85
N GLN A 435 0.19 9.49 15.09
CA GLN A 435 0.81 10.19 16.22
C GLN A 435 0.63 11.71 16.08
N ASN A 436 0.87 12.26 14.89
CA ASN A 436 0.71 13.69 14.63
C ASN A 436 -0.74 14.16 14.86
N ILE A 437 -1.73 13.40 14.39
CA ILE A 437 -3.14 13.72 14.62
C ILE A 437 -3.49 13.60 16.11
N GLN A 438 -3.02 12.55 16.79
CA GLN A 438 -3.26 12.33 18.22
C GLN A 438 -2.66 13.45 19.08
N ASP A 439 -1.46 13.94 18.75
CA ASP A 439 -0.83 15.03 19.49
C ASP A 439 -1.59 16.37 19.37
N VAL A 440 -2.27 16.60 18.25
CA VAL A 440 -3.18 17.76 18.11
C VAL A 440 -4.48 17.55 18.90
N LEU A 441 -5.04 16.34 18.89
CA LEU A 441 -6.24 16.00 19.67
C LEU A 441 -5.99 16.12 21.19
N ASP A 442 -4.81 15.72 21.65
CA ASP A 442 -4.36 15.81 23.05
C ASP A 442 -3.93 17.23 23.45
N GLY A 443 -3.87 18.18 22.50
CA GLY A 443 -3.42 19.55 22.74
C GLY A 443 -1.91 19.71 22.99
N LYS A 444 -1.10 18.71 22.63
CA LYS A 444 0.37 18.74 22.73
C LYS A 444 1.01 19.59 21.62
N THR A 445 0.37 19.66 20.46
CA THR A 445 0.80 20.50 19.32
C THR A 445 -0.38 21.22 18.69
N GLN A 446 -0.11 22.09 17.71
CA GLN A 446 -1.11 22.90 17.02
C GLN A 446 -1.49 22.28 15.67
N GLN A 447 -2.75 22.41 15.27
CA GLN A 447 -3.26 21.93 13.98
C GLN A 447 -2.46 22.48 12.78
N SER A 448 -1.90 23.68 12.88
CA SER A 448 -1.08 24.31 11.83
C SER A 448 0.24 23.58 11.53
N LYS A 449 0.59 22.56 12.33
CA LYS A 449 1.76 21.70 12.10
C LYS A 449 1.45 20.45 11.28
N LEU A 450 0.18 20.14 11.08
CA LEU A 450 -0.23 18.99 10.26
C LEU A 450 0.01 19.28 8.78
N ASN A 451 0.47 18.26 8.05
CA ASN A 451 0.50 18.31 6.59
C ASN A 451 -0.94 18.23 6.01
N GLY A 452 -1.11 18.39 4.69
CA GLY A 452 -2.43 18.44 4.05
C GLY A 452 -3.29 17.19 4.31
N LEU A 453 -2.67 16.02 4.23
CA LEU A 453 -3.31 14.72 4.48
C LEU A 453 -3.75 14.60 5.95
N GLU A 454 -2.84 14.88 6.88
CA GLU A 454 -3.10 14.82 8.32
C GLU A 454 -4.17 15.82 8.76
N ALA A 455 -4.17 17.02 8.19
CA ALA A 455 -5.16 18.05 8.48
C ALA A 455 -6.56 17.63 8.02
N ALA A 456 -6.68 16.99 6.86
CA ALA A 456 -7.94 16.45 6.36
C ALA A 456 -8.49 15.35 7.28
N TYR A 457 -7.65 14.39 7.67
CA TYR A 457 -8.03 13.34 8.60
C TYR A 457 -8.36 13.88 9.99
N TYR A 458 -7.57 14.82 10.53
CA TYR A 458 -7.87 15.48 11.80
C TYR A 458 -9.26 16.13 11.79
N LYS A 459 -9.59 16.87 10.73
CA LYS A 459 -10.88 17.56 10.60
C LYS A 459 -12.05 16.58 10.65
N ILE A 460 -12.02 15.52 9.84
CA ILE A 460 -13.12 14.54 9.80
C ILE A 460 -13.22 13.72 11.09
N CYS A 461 -12.09 13.31 11.68
CA CYS A 461 -12.06 12.59 12.96
C CYS A 461 -12.62 13.44 14.10
N LYS A 462 -12.24 14.73 14.15
CA LYS A 462 -12.75 15.66 15.17
C LYS A 462 -14.25 15.89 15.03
N SER A 463 -14.75 16.08 13.80
CA SER A 463 -16.20 16.22 13.55
C SER A 463 -17.00 14.97 13.89
N PHE A 464 -16.40 13.78 13.74
CA PHE A 464 -17.02 12.54 14.22
C PHE A 464 -17.08 12.49 15.75
N LEU A 465 -15.97 12.79 16.43
CA LEU A 465 -15.87 12.80 17.90
C LEU A 465 -16.83 13.78 18.57
N THR A 466 -17.09 14.94 17.95
CA THR A 466 -18.06 15.93 18.46
C THR A 466 -19.52 15.57 18.15
N GLY A 467 -19.75 14.56 17.30
CA GLY A 467 -21.09 14.18 16.84
C GLY A 467 -21.64 15.07 15.72
N ASP A 468 -20.84 15.99 15.17
CA ASP A 468 -21.26 16.89 14.09
C ASP A 468 -21.48 16.12 12.77
N VAL A 469 -20.70 15.07 12.54
CA VAL A 469 -20.80 14.20 11.35
C VAL A 469 -20.85 12.73 11.77
N THR A 470 -21.87 12.01 11.34
CA THR A 470 -22.12 10.59 11.69
C THR A 470 -22.20 9.70 10.45
N THR A 471 -21.54 10.10 9.36
CA THR A 471 -21.48 9.32 8.11
C THR A 471 -20.57 8.11 8.27
N SER A 472 -20.75 7.09 7.41
CA SER A 472 -19.87 5.92 7.40
C SER A 472 -18.40 6.28 7.17
N ASN A 473 -18.12 7.24 6.28
CA ASN A 473 -16.75 7.68 6.01
C ASN A 473 -16.12 8.38 7.24
N ALA A 474 -16.91 9.16 7.99
CA ALA A 474 -16.40 9.84 9.18
C ALA A 474 -16.09 8.84 10.32
N TRP A 475 -16.97 7.86 10.51
CA TRP A 475 -16.74 6.74 11.41
C TRP A 475 -15.51 5.92 10.98
N ALA A 476 -15.44 5.53 9.71
CA ALA A 476 -14.35 4.75 9.17
C ALA A 476 -13.00 5.47 9.31
N ALA A 477 -12.94 6.76 8.99
CA ALA A 477 -11.73 7.57 9.16
C ALA A 477 -11.26 7.60 10.62
N TYR A 478 -12.18 7.83 11.58
CA TYR A 478 -11.83 7.83 13.00
C TYR A 478 -11.39 6.45 13.50
N THR A 479 -12.19 5.42 13.24
CA THR A 479 -11.92 4.07 13.74
C THR A 479 -10.67 3.46 13.11
N SER A 480 -10.38 3.74 11.84
CA SER A 480 -9.14 3.30 11.20
C SER A 480 -7.93 4.13 11.66
N ARG A 481 -7.94 5.46 11.47
CA ARG A 481 -6.76 6.33 11.63
C ARG A 481 -6.44 6.72 13.07
N ILE A 482 -7.36 6.53 14.00
CA ILE A 482 -7.15 6.87 15.42
C ILE A 482 -7.21 5.63 16.30
N GLN A 483 -8.28 4.83 16.21
CA GLN A 483 -8.45 3.69 17.11
C GLN A 483 -7.54 2.53 16.72
N ALA A 484 -7.65 2.01 15.50
CA ALA A 484 -6.90 0.83 15.07
C ALA A 484 -5.40 1.10 14.95
N THR A 485 -5.00 2.14 14.23
CA THR A 485 -3.59 2.54 14.14
C THR A 485 -3.02 2.93 15.51
N GLY A 486 -3.83 3.54 16.39
CA GLY A 486 -3.40 3.87 17.75
C GLY A 486 -3.10 2.64 18.62
N LEU A 487 -3.75 1.50 18.37
CA LEU A 487 -3.37 0.21 18.99
C LEU A 487 -2.01 -0.26 18.46
N LEU A 488 -1.80 -0.17 17.15
CA LEU A 488 -0.54 -0.57 16.52
C LEU A 488 0.64 0.32 16.97
N THR A 489 0.45 1.64 17.08
CA THR A 489 1.49 2.58 17.56
C THR A 489 1.85 2.34 19.02
N LYS A 490 0.87 2.10 19.91
CA LYS A 490 1.09 1.96 21.37
C LYS A 490 1.91 0.73 21.74
N GLU A 491 1.72 -0.37 21.04
CA GLU A 491 2.49 -1.59 21.27
C GLU A 491 3.94 -1.46 20.77
N ASN A 492 4.32 -0.28 20.26
CA ASN A 492 5.66 0.09 19.85
C ASN A 492 6.29 -1.08 19.10
N LEU A 493 5.74 -1.36 17.91
CA LEU A 493 6.26 -2.34 16.97
C LEU A 493 7.64 -1.86 16.41
N ASP A 494 8.53 -1.42 17.30
CA ASP A 494 9.95 -1.16 17.08
C ASP A 494 10.59 -2.54 16.81
N GLU A 495 11.36 -2.76 15.75
CA GLU A 495 12.22 -1.81 15.05
C GLU A 495 12.20 -2.11 13.55
N ASN A 496 11.94 -1.09 12.72
CA ASN A 496 12.72 -0.68 11.54
C ASN A 496 13.57 -1.76 10.83
N GLN A 497 13.00 -2.91 10.54
CA GLN A 497 13.66 -3.92 9.71
C GLN A 497 12.75 -4.19 8.54
N PRO A 498 13.02 -3.56 7.38
CA PRO A 498 12.34 -3.94 6.16
C PRO A 498 12.44 -5.47 5.97
N PRO A 499 11.46 -6.04 5.26
CA PRO A 499 11.49 -7.47 4.95
C PRO A 499 12.82 -7.85 4.30
N LEU A 500 13.22 -9.10 4.51
CA LEU A 500 14.48 -9.60 3.98
C LEU A 500 14.40 -9.65 2.45
N SER A 501 15.54 -9.45 1.79
CA SER A 501 15.64 -9.59 0.33
C SER A 501 16.22 -10.96 -0.03
N LEU A 502 15.58 -11.65 -0.98
CA LEU A 502 16.20 -12.79 -1.67
C LEU A 502 17.14 -12.32 -2.79
N GLY A 503 17.41 -11.03 -2.91
CA GLY A 503 18.19 -10.47 -4.00
C GLY A 503 17.42 -10.48 -5.33
N SER A 504 18.16 -10.55 -6.44
CA SER A 504 17.59 -10.39 -7.79
C SER A 504 16.98 -11.66 -8.39
N GLN A 505 17.09 -12.81 -7.72
CA GLN A 505 16.56 -14.07 -8.23
C GLN A 505 15.11 -14.29 -7.82
N LYS A 506 14.27 -14.62 -8.81
CA LYS A 506 12.91 -15.07 -8.59
C LYS A 506 12.91 -16.52 -8.11
N ILE A 507 12.14 -16.79 -7.06
CA ILE A 507 11.86 -18.15 -6.59
C ILE A 507 10.36 -18.31 -6.58
N LYS A 508 9.81 -18.39 -7.79
CA LYS A 508 8.38 -18.63 -7.98
C LYS A 508 8.11 -20.07 -7.59
N ILE A 509 7.16 -20.26 -6.70
CA ILE A 509 6.62 -21.57 -6.39
C ILE A 509 5.66 -21.95 -7.54
N PRO A 510 5.83 -23.12 -8.17
CA PRO A 510 4.92 -23.60 -9.20
C PRO A 510 3.46 -23.60 -8.73
N GLU A 511 2.55 -23.24 -9.64
CA GLU A 511 1.12 -23.15 -9.35
C GLU A 511 0.58 -24.47 -8.79
N GLU A 512 1.05 -25.60 -9.30
CA GLU A 512 0.62 -26.92 -8.82
C GLU A 512 0.97 -27.17 -7.35
N LEU A 513 2.08 -26.60 -6.86
CA LEU A 513 2.47 -26.70 -5.45
C LEU A 513 1.64 -25.74 -4.57
N LEU A 514 1.33 -24.53 -5.07
CA LEU A 514 0.46 -23.58 -4.37
C LEU A 514 -0.97 -24.12 -4.26
N GLU A 515 -1.49 -24.71 -5.33
CA GLU A 515 -2.79 -25.39 -5.30
C GLU A 515 -2.79 -26.60 -4.37
N GLU A 516 -1.76 -27.45 -4.39
CA GLU A 516 -1.65 -28.61 -3.47
C GLU A 516 -1.60 -28.16 -2.00
N GLU A 517 -0.88 -27.08 -1.71
CA GLU A 517 -0.82 -26.43 -0.39
C GLU A 517 -2.20 -25.94 0.05
N LYS A 518 -2.82 -25.04 -0.72
CA LYS A 518 -4.12 -24.44 -0.39
C LYS A 518 -5.17 -25.52 -0.18
N ASN A 519 -5.25 -26.49 -1.09
CA ASN A 519 -6.20 -27.61 -0.97
C ASN A 519 -5.94 -28.46 0.27
N THR A 520 -4.68 -28.76 0.58
CA THR A 520 -4.33 -29.53 1.79
C THR A 520 -4.75 -28.79 3.05
N PHE A 521 -4.47 -27.49 3.13
CA PHE A 521 -4.78 -26.69 4.32
C PHE A 521 -6.29 -26.63 4.54
N LEU A 522 -7.06 -26.33 3.48
CA LEU A 522 -8.52 -26.32 3.54
C LEU A 522 -9.08 -27.68 3.96
N GLN A 523 -8.58 -28.77 3.41
CA GLN A 523 -9.00 -30.13 3.77
C GLN A 523 -8.72 -30.49 5.23
N ILE A 524 -7.60 -30.03 5.79
CA ILE A 524 -7.28 -30.21 7.21
C ILE A 524 -8.24 -29.38 8.07
N ILE A 525 -8.45 -28.10 7.73
CA ILE A 525 -9.33 -27.20 8.48
C ILE A 525 -10.74 -27.77 8.57
N VAL A 526 -11.33 -28.23 7.46
CA VAL A 526 -12.70 -28.76 7.47
C VAL A 526 -12.83 -30.21 7.94
N GLY A 527 -11.70 -30.88 8.24
CA GLY A 527 -11.67 -32.26 8.72
C GLY A 527 -11.86 -33.33 7.64
N GLU A 528 -11.74 -32.99 6.35
CA GLU A 528 -11.66 -33.98 5.26
C GLU A 528 -10.37 -34.80 5.34
N LYS A 529 -9.30 -34.19 5.86
CA LYS A 529 -8.03 -34.84 6.19
C LYS A 529 -7.70 -34.63 7.67
N PRO A 530 -7.15 -35.64 8.35
CA PRO A 530 -6.69 -35.47 9.72
C PRO A 530 -5.39 -34.64 9.73
N PRO A 531 -5.05 -33.94 10.83
CA PRO A 531 -3.85 -33.10 10.91
C PRO A 531 -2.53 -33.81 10.58
N GLU A 532 -2.42 -35.12 10.83
CA GLU A 532 -1.25 -35.93 10.49
C GLU A 532 -1.00 -36.01 8.96
N TYR A 533 -2.00 -35.70 8.14
CA TYR A 533 -1.83 -35.61 6.69
C TYR A 533 -0.89 -34.47 6.29
N PHE A 534 -0.70 -33.44 7.13
CA PHE A 534 0.28 -32.38 6.92
C PHE A 534 1.69 -32.93 6.68
N ASP A 535 2.11 -33.95 7.43
CA ASP A 535 3.45 -34.56 7.27
C ASP A 535 3.60 -35.24 5.90
N THR A 536 2.50 -35.77 5.36
CA THR A 536 2.47 -36.33 4.01
C THR A 536 2.57 -35.23 2.95
N PHE A 537 1.88 -34.11 3.15
CA PHE A 537 1.99 -32.94 2.29
C PHE A 537 3.42 -32.39 2.26
N VAL A 538 4.05 -32.14 3.41
CA VAL A 538 5.43 -31.64 3.49
C VAL A 538 6.39 -32.54 2.72
N LYS A 539 6.27 -33.86 2.91
CA LYS A 539 7.09 -34.82 2.17
C LYS A 539 6.89 -34.70 0.66
N LYS A 540 5.64 -34.64 0.18
CA LYS A 540 5.31 -34.50 -1.24
C LYS A 540 5.81 -33.19 -1.82
N TRP A 541 5.60 -32.07 -1.12
CA TRP A 541 6.06 -30.75 -1.55
C TRP A 541 7.57 -30.75 -1.82
N TYR A 542 8.35 -31.36 -0.92
CA TYR A 542 9.79 -31.51 -1.10
C TYR A 542 10.17 -32.50 -2.23
N GLU A 543 9.42 -33.57 -2.44
CA GLU A 543 9.62 -34.53 -3.54
C GLU A 543 9.28 -33.93 -4.91
N ASN A 544 8.33 -32.99 -4.97
CA ASN A 544 7.79 -32.36 -6.17
C ASN A 544 8.50 -31.03 -6.55
N GLY A 545 9.75 -30.84 -6.12
CA GLY A 545 10.57 -29.69 -6.51
C GLY A 545 10.85 -28.69 -5.38
N GLY A 546 10.14 -28.79 -4.26
CA GLY A 546 10.35 -27.94 -3.08
C GLY A 546 11.79 -27.90 -2.58
N LYS A 547 12.52 -29.03 -2.64
CA LYS A 547 13.95 -29.07 -2.26
C LYS A 547 14.82 -28.14 -3.11
N ALA A 548 14.58 -28.10 -4.41
CA ALA A 548 15.35 -27.25 -5.32
C ALA A 548 15.00 -25.77 -5.09
N LEU A 549 13.72 -25.46 -4.87
CA LEU A 549 13.26 -24.11 -4.55
C LEU A 549 13.86 -23.59 -3.24
N THR A 550 13.83 -24.39 -2.17
CA THR A 550 14.42 -24.02 -0.88
C THR A 550 15.93 -23.81 -1.01
N GLN A 551 16.64 -24.68 -1.74
CA GLN A 551 18.08 -24.51 -1.96
C GLN A 551 18.37 -23.22 -2.74
N GLN A 552 17.60 -22.94 -3.78
CA GLN A 552 17.74 -21.70 -4.54
C GLN A 552 17.53 -20.46 -3.66
N ALA A 553 16.57 -20.51 -2.73
CA ALA A 553 16.26 -19.40 -1.82
C ALA A 553 17.39 -19.15 -0.83
N ASP A 554 17.91 -20.22 -0.27
CA ASP A 554 19.02 -20.17 0.65
C ASP A 554 20.32 -19.69 -0.03
N ASP A 555 20.58 -20.12 -1.27
CA ASP A 555 21.73 -19.66 -2.05
C ASP A 555 21.62 -18.19 -2.43
N SER A 556 20.44 -17.75 -2.89
CA SER A 556 20.20 -16.36 -3.27
C SER A 556 20.34 -15.40 -2.09
N TYR A 557 19.80 -15.76 -0.93
CA TYR A 557 20.00 -15.00 0.30
C TYR A 557 21.47 -14.94 0.75
N LYS A 558 22.21 -16.04 0.60
CA LYS A 558 23.66 -16.03 0.91
C LYS A 558 24.47 -15.17 -0.06
N GLU A 559 24.00 -14.94 -1.28
CA GLU A 559 24.63 -14.01 -2.22
C GLU A 559 24.45 -12.56 -1.80
N THR A 560 23.29 -12.17 -1.24
CA THR A 560 23.08 -10.80 -0.73
C THR A 560 23.93 -10.47 0.50
N MET A 561 24.50 -11.49 1.16
CA MET A 561 25.38 -11.33 2.33
C MET A 561 26.87 -11.21 2.00
N LYS A 562 27.25 -11.31 0.72
CA LYS A 562 28.63 -11.22 0.24
C LYS A 562 28.92 -9.83 -0.30
#